data_AF-A0A524A260-F1
#
_entry.id   AF-A0A524A260-F1
#
_cell.length_a   1.000
_cell.length_b   1.000
_cell.length_c   1.000
_cell.angle_alpha   90.00
_cell.angle_beta   90.00
_cell.angle_gamma   90.00
#
_symmetry.space_group_name_H-M   'P 1'
#
loop_
_entity.id
_entity.type
_entity.pdbx_description
1 polymer ?
#
loop_
_entity_poly.entity_id
_entity_poly.type
_entity_poly.pdbx_seq_one_letter_code
_entity_poly.pdbx_strand_id
1 'polypeptide(L)'
;MPKIEITRTELVWPGKYDEEGNLVPPRRVNLPFQVIEGVNETRATRERHKEELAGHVGTLFDYWQAEEEQMAGEGDGWRNKLIWGDNLYVMGSLLEHFAGKIDLICIDPPFATGADFSFTSQIGDGDVKVTKEQSIIEEKAYRDTWGQGLNSYLSMMYERLWLVRDLLSDSGSLYVHIDWHVGSQIRLMLDDIFGQSCFRNEIVWFYRRWPTRAKNFQRMHDTILFYTKNTDNSHVFNTLWEEASERTLSDYGGKRLTTVQTKDGTWVKRETDEESQGVSLRDVWDVKKVHPRGYEHLDFDTQKPEALLERIITVSSNEGDLVTDFFCGSGTSLAVAEKLGRRWIGCDMSRYAIHTTRKRLMDIPDCRPFEILNLGQYERQVWQGVTFGGQKRPQQMLIFEYLKFILDLYGAQPLAGTQHLHGKKGSAVIHVGAVDAPVTIDEINECLAECKAMEQKELHVLGWEWEMGINRLMVDQAK
;
A
#
# COMPACT_ATOMS: atom_id res chain seq x y z
N MET A 1 -25.96 -46.07 2.60
CA MET A 1 -25.48 -44.80 2.03
C MET A 1 -23.96 -44.86 2.02
N PRO A 2 -23.30 -44.64 0.88
CA PRO A 2 -21.84 -44.49 0.88
C PRO A 2 -21.47 -43.35 1.84
N LYS A 3 -20.53 -43.61 2.76
CA LYS A 3 -19.97 -42.55 3.61
C LYS A 3 -19.18 -41.62 2.68
N ILE A 4 -19.69 -40.42 2.46
CA ILE A 4 -18.91 -39.36 1.84
C ILE A 4 -17.78 -39.03 2.83
N GLU A 5 -16.55 -39.32 2.44
CA GLU A 5 -15.37 -38.92 3.19
C GLU A 5 -15.04 -37.47 2.83
N ILE A 6 -15.37 -36.55 3.73
CA ILE A 6 -15.06 -35.13 3.55
C ILE A 6 -13.57 -34.94 3.86
N THR A 7 -12.78 -34.67 2.83
CA THR A 7 -11.33 -34.51 2.94
C THR A 7 -10.89 -33.10 3.30
N ARG A 8 -11.70 -32.07 2.97
CA ARG A 8 -11.48 -30.67 3.38
C ARG A 8 -12.76 -29.83 3.37
N THR A 9 -12.74 -28.71 4.08
CA THR A 9 -13.76 -27.66 4.02
C THR A 9 -13.06 -26.36 3.63
N GLU A 10 -13.59 -25.64 2.63
CA GLU A 10 -12.95 -24.46 2.06
C GLU A 10 -13.99 -23.47 1.54
N LEU A 11 -13.57 -22.22 1.33
CA LEU A 11 -14.39 -21.20 0.68
C LEU A 11 -14.30 -21.34 -0.85
N VAL A 12 -15.43 -21.40 -1.55
CA VAL A 12 -15.47 -21.54 -3.02
C VAL A 12 -16.22 -20.36 -3.65
N TRP A 13 -15.67 -19.80 -4.72
CA TRP A 13 -16.28 -18.76 -5.54
C TRP A 13 -15.98 -19.00 -7.03
N PRO A 14 -16.75 -18.40 -7.96
CA PRO A 14 -16.47 -18.50 -9.39
C PRO A 14 -15.06 -18.00 -9.74
N GLY A 15 -14.26 -18.82 -10.43
CA GLY A 15 -12.89 -18.51 -10.80
C GLY A 15 -11.81 -19.07 -9.87
N LYS A 16 -12.15 -19.61 -8.69
CA LYS A 16 -11.18 -20.34 -7.84
C LYS A 16 -10.69 -21.63 -8.51
N TYR A 17 -11.59 -22.29 -9.26
CA TYR A 17 -11.33 -23.52 -9.99
C TYR A 17 -11.58 -23.30 -11.48
N ASP A 18 -10.80 -23.98 -12.32
CA ASP A 18 -11.05 -24.07 -13.76
C ASP A 18 -12.21 -25.04 -14.09
N GLU A 19 -12.56 -25.15 -15.37
CA GLU A 19 -13.63 -26.05 -15.84
C GLU A 19 -13.34 -27.53 -15.57
N GLU A 20 -12.08 -27.88 -15.34
CA GLU A 20 -11.59 -29.24 -15.06
C GLU A 20 -11.55 -29.53 -13.55
N GLY A 21 -11.82 -28.53 -12.71
CA GLY A 21 -11.81 -28.63 -11.25
C GLY A 21 -10.44 -28.46 -10.61
N ASN A 22 -9.43 -28.00 -11.35
CA ASN A 22 -8.11 -27.67 -10.79
C ASN A 22 -8.11 -26.26 -10.22
N LEU A 23 -7.34 -26.06 -9.14
CA LEU A 23 -7.17 -24.76 -8.51
C LEU A 23 -6.42 -23.81 -9.46
N VAL A 24 -6.95 -22.62 -9.69
CA VAL A 24 -6.31 -21.60 -10.53
C VAL A 24 -5.19 -20.93 -9.73
N PRO A 25 -3.90 -21.07 -10.12
CA PRO A 25 -2.81 -20.41 -9.43
C PRO A 25 -2.79 -18.91 -9.73
N PRO A 26 -2.23 -18.08 -8.82
CA PRO A 26 -2.11 -16.65 -9.07
C PRO A 26 -1.22 -16.38 -10.27
N ARG A 27 -1.55 -15.32 -11.01
CA ARG A 27 -0.72 -14.86 -12.12
C ARG A 27 0.64 -14.40 -11.60
N ARG A 28 1.70 -14.99 -12.13
CA ARG A 28 3.09 -14.59 -11.85
C ARG A 28 3.63 -13.92 -13.10
N VAL A 29 3.71 -12.60 -13.06
CA VAL A 29 4.32 -11.80 -14.11
C VAL A 29 5.52 -11.11 -13.51
N ASN A 30 6.67 -11.26 -14.16
CA ASN A 30 7.88 -10.53 -13.82
C ASN A 30 7.99 -9.33 -14.74
N LEU A 31 7.78 -8.14 -14.20
CA LEU A 31 7.88 -6.88 -14.90
C LEU A 31 9.05 -6.07 -14.34
N PRO A 32 9.88 -5.47 -15.20
CA PRO A 32 10.99 -4.65 -14.75
C PRO A 32 10.47 -3.39 -14.05
N PHE A 33 11.14 -2.96 -12.98
CA PHE A 33 10.85 -1.69 -12.33
C PHE A 33 11.57 -0.54 -13.05
N GLN A 34 10.85 0.54 -13.32
CA GLN A 34 11.47 1.80 -13.77
C GLN A 34 11.73 2.70 -12.57
N VAL A 35 12.95 3.21 -12.43
CA VAL A 35 13.26 4.23 -11.42
C VAL A 35 12.72 5.58 -11.87
N ILE A 36 11.77 6.13 -11.13
CA ILE A 36 11.23 7.49 -11.34
C ILE A 36 12.15 8.51 -10.65
N GLU A 37 12.52 8.21 -9.41
CA GLU A 37 13.28 9.12 -8.55
C GLU A 37 14.16 8.32 -7.59
N GLY A 38 15.40 8.76 -7.41
CA GLY A 38 16.28 8.30 -6.33
C GLY A 38 16.44 9.41 -5.30
N VAL A 39 16.06 9.14 -4.06
CA VAL A 39 16.24 10.05 -2.93
C VAL A 39 17.48 9.59 -2.15
N ASN A 40 18.54 10.38 -2.17
CA ASN A 40 19.75 10.13 -1.40
C ASN A 40 19.67 10.75 0.01
N GLU A 41 19.06 11.93 0.11
CA GLU A 41 18.97 12.69 1.35
C GLU A 41 17.61 13.39 1.44
N THR A 42 17.00 13.36 2.62
CA THR A 42 15.67 13.94 2.83
C THR A 42 15.70 15.46 2.98
N ARG A 43 14.52 16.09 2.87
CA ARG A 43 14.39 17.54 3.08
C ARG A 43 14.68 17.89 4.54
N ALA A 44 14.14 17.12 5.48
CA ALA A 44 14.35 17.34 6.91
C ALA A 44 15.83 17.25 7.31
N THR A 45 16.59 16.30 6.74
CA THR A 45 18.04 16.17 6.97
C THR A 45 18.79 17.41 6.49
N ARG A 46 18.48 17.87 5.26
CA ARG A 46 19.09 19.11 4.72
C ARG A 46 18.75 20.36 5.51
N GLU A 47 17.52 20.46 6.01
CA GLU A 47 17.09 21.59 6.84
C GLU A 47 17.79 21.57 8.20
N ARG A 48 17.89 20.40 8.85
CA ARG A 48 18.66 20.23 10.10
C ARG A 48 20.13 20.61 9.90
N HIS A 49 20.80 20.10 8.86
CA HIS A 49 22.20 20.46 8.59
C HIS A 49 22.36 21.98 8.38
N LYS A 50 21.43 22.62 7.66
CA LYS A 50 21.45 24.08 7.49
C LYS A 50 21.25 24.84 8.80
N GLU A 51 20.38 24.38 9.69
CA GLU A 51 20.17 24.96 11.02
C GLU A 51 21.39 24.78 11.93
N GLU A 52 22.03 23.61 11.89
CA GLU A 52 23.28 23.34 12.62
C GLU A 52 24.43 24.20 12.11
N LEU A 53 24.46 24.48 10.80
CA LEU A 53 25.42 25.39 10.17
C LEU A 53 25.04 26.87 10.31
N ALA A 54 23.83 27.21 10.75
CA ALA A 54 23.35 28.59 10.92
C ALA A 54 24.02 29.26 12.14
N GLY A 55 25.29 29.63 11.98
CA GLY A 55 26.15 30.20 13.01
C GLY A 55 27.63 29.89 12.79
N HIS A 56 27.95 28.94 11.91
CA HIS A 56 29.30 28.64 11.43
C HIS A 56 29.44 29.12 9.99
N VAL A 57 30.54 29.81 9.67
CA VAL A 57 30.95 29.98 8.26
C VAL A 57 31.52 28.63 7.83
N GLY A 58 30.64 27.75 7.32
CA GLY A 58 31.04 26.44 6.84
C GLY A 58 32.16 26.57 5.81
N THR A 59 33.30 25.96 6.10
CA THR A 59 34.43 25.90 5.17
C THR A 59 34.14 24.86 4.08
N LEU A 60 34.81 24.97 2.94
CA LEU A 60 34.76 23.92 1.90
C LEU A 60 35.10 22.52 2.46
N PHE A 61 35.86 22.46 3.56
CA PHE A 61 36.25 21.23 4.24
C PHE A 61 35.08 20.58 5.00
N ASP A 62 34.19 21.38 5.60
CA ASP A 62 33.01 20.87 6.32
C ASP A 62 32.00 20.23 5.34
N TYR A 63 31.86 20.81 4.14
CA TYR A 63 31.06 20.23 3.06
C TYR A 63 31.67 18.94 2.50
N TRP A 64 33.00 18.87 2.37
CA TRP A 64 33.70 17.68 1.87
C TRP A 64 33.67 16.53 2.87
N GLN A 65 33.81 16.81 4.18
CA GLN A 65 33.67 15.79 5.23
C GLN A 65 32.23 15.27 5.34
N ALA A 66 31.22 16.12 5.19
CA ALA A 66 29.83 15.67 5.13
C ALA A 66 29.56 14.77 3.91
N GLU A 67 30.15 15.06 2.75
CA GLU A 67 30.09 14.15 1.58
C GLU A 67 30.84 12.83 1.84
N GLU A 68 32.01 12.85 2.49
CA GLU A 68 32.74 11.63 2.87
C GLU A 68 32.00 10.80 3.92
N GLU A 69 31.35 11.42 4.92
CA GLU A 69 30.53 10.73 5.92
C GLU A 69 29.21 10.19 5.34
N GLN A 70 28.60 10.89 4.37
CA GLN A 70 27.46 10.38 3.61
C GLN A 70 27.86 9.20 2.71
N MET A 71 29.02 9.25 2.07
CA MET A 71 29.58 8.14 1.28
C MET A 71 30.07 6.98 2.14
N ALA A 72 30.58 7.25 3.35
CA ALA A 72 31.03 6.24 4.32
C ALA A 72 29.87 5.66 5.15
N GLY A 73 28.74 6.36 5.22
CA GLY A 73 27.48 5.92 5.82
C GLY A 73 26.57 5.13 4.88
N GLU A 74 26.97 4.92 3.62
CA GLU A 74 26.35 3.90 2.77
C GLU A 74 26.56 2.55 3.43
N GLY A 75 25.51 2.01 4.05
CA GLY A 75 25.47 0.68 4.64
C GLY A 75 25.67 -0.42 3.59
N ASP A 76 24.93 -1.53 3.69
CA ASP A 76 24.99 -2.68 2.76
C ASP A 76 24.63 -2.38 1.27
N GLY A 77 24.59 -1.10 0.86
CA GLY A 77 24.15 -0.65 -0.47
C GLY A 77 22.62 -0.69 -0.65
N TRP A 78 21.86 -0.99 0.40
CA TRP A 78 20.41 -1.06 0.33
C TRP A 78 19.75 0.31 0.15
N ARG A 79 18.73 0.35 -0.72
CA ARG A 79 17.84 1.49 -0.88
C ARG A 79 16.40 1.01 -0.71
N ASN A 80 15.67 1.61 0.22
CA ASN A 80 14.26 1.33 0.45
C ASN A 80 13.44 1.62 -0.82
N LYS A 81 12.27 1.00 -0.99
CA LYS A 81 11.54 1.04 -2.27
C LYS A 81 10.10 1.44 -2.08
N LEU A 82 9.68 2.52 -2.75
CA LEU A 82 8.29 2.95 -2.84
C LEU A 82 7.81 2.75 -4.28
N ILE A 83 6.90 1.80 -4.50
CA ILE A 83 6.54 1.32 -5.83
C ILE A 83 5.13 1.77 -6.18
N TRP A 84 5.01 2.49 -7.29
CA TRP A 84 3.74 2.85 -7.89
C TRP A 84 3.31 1.78 -8.91
N GLY A 85 2.20 1.10 -8.64
CA GLY A 85 1.64 0.05 -9.51
C GLY A 85 0.57 -0.77 -8.82
N ASP A 86 -0.07 -1.67 -9.55
CA ASP A 86 -0.92 -2.70 -8.97
C ASP A 86 -0.04 -3.69 -8.18
N ASN A 87 -0.35 -3.83 -6.91
CA ASN A 87 0.39 -4.68 -6.00
C ASN A 87 0.45 -6.16 -6.41
N LEU A 88 -0.48 -6.67 -7.23
CA LEU A 88 -0.41 -8.02 -7.78
C LEU A 88 0.84 -8.19 -8.67
N TYR A 89 1.07 -7.27 -9.60
CA TYR A 89 2.21 -7.33 -10.52
C TYR A 89 3.51 -6.92 -9.84
N VAL A 90 3.45 -5.97 -8.89
CA VAL A 90 4.59 -5.60 -8.06
C VAL A 90 5.07 -6.80 -7.25
N MET A 91 4.18 -7.47 -6.51
CA MET A 91 4.54 -8.69 -5.77
C MET A 91 5.04 -9.80 -6.68
N GLY A 92 4.39 -10.00 -7.85
CA GLY A 92 4.83 -10.96 -8.85
C GLY A 92 6.26 -10.74 -9.34
N SER A 93 6.65 -9.47 -9.50
CA SER A 93 8.01 -9.07 -9.92
C SER A 93 9.01 -9.16 -8.77
N LEU A 94 8.59 -8.87 -7.54
CA LEU A 94 9.42 -9.01 -6.35
C LEU A 94 9.81 -10.46 -6.04
N LEU A 95 8.99 -11.44 -6.45
CA LEU A 95 9.28 -12.86 -6.20
C LEU A 95 10.66 -13.30 -6.70
N GLU A 96 11.15 -12.77 -7.81
CA GLU A 96 12.46 -13.15 -8.37
C GLU A 96 13.60 -12.92 -7.37
N HIS A 97 13.52 -11.83 -6.61
CA HIS A 97 14.60 -11.39 -5.73
C HIS A 97 14.28 -11.55 -4.24
N PHE A 98 12.99 -11.57 -3.86
CA PHE A 98 12.51 -11.49 -2.47
C PHE A 98 11.63 -12.65 -2.02
N ALA A 99 11.43 -13.69 -2.85
CA ALA A 99 10.73 -14.90 -2.39
C ALA A 99 11.40 -15.49 -1.14
N GLY A 100 10.62 -15.69 -0.08
CA GLY A 100 11.12 -16.21 1.19
C GLY A 100 12.04 -15.28 1.99
N LYS A 101 12.05 -13.96 1.73
CA LYS A 101 13.00 -13.02 2.35
C LYS A 101 12.37 -11.88 3.14
N ILE A 102 11.04 -11.75 3.14
CA ILE A 102 10.37 -10.65 3.84
C ILE A 102 9.98 -11.10 5.26
N ASP A 103 10.41 -10.33 6.26
CA ASP A 103 10.27 -10.69 7.68
C ASP A 103 8.90 -10.27 8.24
N LEU A 104 8.37 -9.14 7.77
CA LEU A 104 7.07 -8.65 8.22
C LEU A 104 6.28 -8.06 7.06
N ILE A 105 5.04 -8.51 6.92
CA ILE A 105 4.07 -7.93 5.98
C ILE A 105 2.89 -7.37 6.77
N CYS A 106 2.61 -6.08 6.59
CA CYS A 106 1.42 -5.43 7.12
C CYS A 106 0.55 -5.02 5.93
N ILE A 107 -0.71 -5.44 5.89
CA ILE A 107 -1.65 -5.04 4.84
C ILE A 107 -2.96 -4.51 5.43
N ASP A 108 -3.48 -3.48 4.79
CA ASP A 108 -4.77 -2.85 5.08
C ASP A 108 -5.57 -2.74 3.76
N PRO A 109 -6.06 -3.87 3.23
CA PRO A 109 -6.77 -3.89 1.96
C PRO A 109 -8.05 -3.03 2.02
N PRO A 110 -8.53 -2.52 0.88
CA PRO A 110 -9.75 -1.73 0.85
C PRO A 110 -10.92 -2.55 1.40
N PHE A 111 -11.65 -1.95 2.35
CA PHE A 111 -12.90 -2.50 2.82
C PHE A 111 -13.90 -2.43 1.67
N ALA A 112 -14.53 -3.54 1.28
CA ALA A 112 -15.47 -3.63 0.17
C ALA A 112 -16.79 -2.84 0.43
N THR A 113 -16.68 -1.54 0.70
CA THR A 113 -17.74 -0.64 1.15
C THR A 113 -18.45 0.06 -0.01
N GLY A 114 -18.02 -0.17 -1.25
CA GLY A 114 -18.63 0.40 -2.46
C GLY A 114 -18.52 1.92 -2.55
N ALA A 115 -17.56 2.53 -1.85
CA ALA A 115 -17.38 3.98 -1.85
C ALA A 115 -16.43 4.44 -2.98
N ASP A 116 -16.88 5.43 -3.74
CA ASP A 116 -16.08 6.13 -4.75
C ASP A 116 -14.93 6.90 -4.05
N PHE A 117 -13.69 6.50 -4.33
CA PHE A 117 -12.49 7.10 -3.75
C PHE A 117 -12.14 8.43 -4.43
N SER A 118 -12.87 9.49 -4.08
CA SER A 118 -12.50 10.87 -4.45
C SER A 118 -11.56 11.47 -3.40
N PHE A 119 -10.39 11.96 -3.82
CA PHE A 119 -9.38 12.52 -2.91
C PHE A 119 -9.34 14.05 -3.01
N THR A 120 -9.32 14.72 -1.86
CA THR A 120 -9.14 16.19 -1.77
C THR A 120 -7.74 16.49 -1.27
N SER A 121 -6.97 17.27 -2.01
CA SER A 121 -5.58 17.62 -1.67
C SER A 121 -5.40 19.13 -1.51
N GLN A 122 -4.54 19.57 -0.59
CA GLN A 122 -4.04 20.95 -0.51
C GLN A 122 -2.69 21.06 -1.24
N ILE A 123 -2.55 22.08 -2.09
CA ILE A 123 -1.30 22.35 -2.84
C ILE A 123 -0.74 23.70 -2.39
N GLY A 124 0.46 23.69 -1.78
CA GLY A 124 1.24 24.88 -1.40
C GLY A 124 0.90 25.46 -0.01
N ASP A 125 1.57 26.56 0.35
CA ASP A 125 1.34 27.37 1.58
C ASP A 125 0.04 28.22 1.53
N GLY A 126 -0.87 27.91 0.60
CA GLY A 126 -2.15 28.60 0.43
C GLY A 126 -3.35 27.67 0.66
N ASP A 127 -4.46 28.24 1.13
CA ASP A 127 -5.75 27.57 1.40
C ASP A 127 -6.49 27.06 0.14
N VAL A 128 -5.78 26.58 -0.89
CA VAL A 128 -6.39 26.05 -2.12
C VAL A 128 -6.54 24.53 -2.00
N LYS A 129 -7.75 24.10 -1.66
CA LYS A 129 -8.17 22.68 -1.72
C LYS A 129 -8.55 22.31 -3.15
N VAL A 130 -7.96 21.25 -3.67
CA VAL A 130 -8.18 20.71 -5.01
C VAL A 130 -8.63 19.27 -4.88
N THR A 131 -9.88 18.99 -5.20
CA THR A 131 -10.37 17.61 -5.37
C THR A 131 -9.85 17.10 -6.71
N LYS A 132 -8.95 16.12 -6.66
CA LYS A 132 -8.45 15.47 -7.88
C LYS A 132 -9.33 14.26 -8.14
N GLU A 133 -10.24 14.39 -9.09
CA GLU A 133 -11.00 13.26 -9.62
C GLU A 133 -10.02 12.31 -10.34
N GLN A 134 -10.18 11.00 -10.15
CA GLN A 134 -9.46 10.01 -10.95
C GLN A 134 -9.81 10.21 -12.43
N SER A 135 -8.92 9.85 -13.34
CA SER A 135 -9.29 9.93 -14.76
C SER A 135 -10.49 9.00 -15.02
N ILE A 136 -11.44 9.42 -15.86
CA ILE A 136 -12.65 8.63 -16.21
C ILE A 136 -12.27 7.21 -16.69
N ILE A 137 -11.08 7.07 -17.28
CA ILE A 137 -10.54 5.80 -17.76
C ILE A 137 -10.12 4.90 -16.60
N GLU A 138 -9.36 5.42 -15.63
CA GLU A 138 -8.98 4.69 -14.41
C GLU A 138 -10.19 4.34 -13.55
N GLU A 139 -11.11 5.29 -13.35
CA GLU A 139 -12.34 5.08 -12.57
C GLU A 139 -13.22 3.98 -13.19
N LYS A 140 -13.35 3.96 -14.53
CA LYS A 140 -14.19 2.96 -15.23
C LYS A 140 -13.51 1.59 -15.35
N ALA A 141 -12.20 1.51 -15.54
CA ALA A 141 -11.45 0.25 -15.48
C ALA A 141 -11.45 -0.36 -14.06
N TYR A 142 -11.38 0.51 -13.05
CA TYR A 142 -11.59 0.16 -11.66
C TYR A 142 -13.04 -0.30 -11.43
N ARG A 143 -14.04 0.40 -11.95
CA ARG A 143 -15.44 -0.01 -11.78
C ARG A 143 -15.78 -1.34 -12.48
N ASP A 144 -15.20 -1.62 -13.63
CA ASP A 144 -15.42 -2.88 -14.37
C ASP A 144 -14.73 -4.09 -13.70
N THR A 145 -13.55 -3.92 -13.11
CA THR A 145 -12.86 -5.02 -12.40
C THR A 145 -13.57 -5.37 -11.08
N TRP A 146 -14.24 -4.39 -10.46
CA TRP A 146 -14.82 -4.50 -9.12
C TRP A 146 -16.36 -4.56 -9.10
N GLY A 147 -17.00 -4.45 -10.27
CA GLY A 147 -18.46 -4.33 -10.43
C GLY A 147 -19.28 -5.60 -10.10
N GLN A 148 -18.65 -6.76 -9.89
CA GLN A 148 -19.36 -8.01 -9.56
C GLN A 148 -19.52 -8.27 -8.04
N GLY A 149 -19.28 -7.27 -7.19
CA GLY A 149 -19.48 -7.38 -5.75
C GLY A 149 -18.44 -8.28 -5.06
N LEU A 150 -18.89 -9.07 -4.08
CA LEU A 150 -18.00 -9.84 -3.19
C LEU A 150 -17.07 -10.80 -3.97
N ASN A 151 -17.55 -11.48 -5.02
CA ASN A 151 -16.77 -12.49 -5.74
C ASN A 151 -15.50 -11.93 -6.40
N SER A 152 -15.57 -10.74 -7.01
CA SER A 152 -14.41 -10.05 -7.58
C SER A 152 -13.39 -9.71 -6.49
N TYR A 153 -13.87 -9.22 -5.35
CA TYR A 153 -13.01 -8.92 -4.20
C TYR A 153 -12.29 -10.17 -3.67
N LEU A 154 -13.01 -11.29 -3.52
CA LEU A 154 -12.41 -12.55 -3.04
C LEU A 154 -11.33 -13.04 -4.00
N SER A 155 -11.59 -13.02 -5.31
CA SER A 155 -10.61 -13.43 -6.34
C SER A 155 -9.36 -12.55 -6.29
N MET A 156 -9.55 -11.23 -6.22
CA MET A 156 -8.46 -10.26 -6.13
C MET A 156 -7.58 -10.48 -4.89
N MET A 157 -8.21 -10.67 -3.73
CA MET A 157 -7.49 -10.86 -2.47
C MET A 157 -6.78 -12.22 -2.43
N TYR A 158 -7.42 -13.28 -2.93
CA TYR A 158 -6.82 -14.62 -2.94
C TYR A 158 -5.49 -14.65 -3.70
N GLU A 159 -5.42 -14.06 -4.90
CA GLU A 159 -4.18 -14.00 -5.67
C GLU A 159 -3.07 -13.26 -4.91
N ARG A 160 -3.42 -12.13 -4.28
CA ARG A 160 -2.49 -11.30 -3.51
C ARG A 160 -1.99 -11.99 -2.26
N LEU A 161 -2.88 -12.59 -1.48
CA LEU A 161 -2.54 -13.33 -0.26
C LEU A 161 -1.65 -14.53 -0.54
N TRP A 162 -1.80 -15.16 -1.71
CA TRP A 162 -0.89 -16.22 -2.14
C TRP A 162 0.52 -15.67 -2.37
N LEU A 163 0.67 -14.57 -3.12
CA LEU A 163 1.98 -13.94 -3.33
C LEU A 163 2.60 -13.45 -2.02
N VAL A 164 1.81 -12.88 -1.12
CA VAL A 164 2.22 -12.52 0.25
C VAL A 164 2.82 -13.73 0.97
N ARG A 165 2.17 -14.89 0.90
CA ARG A 165 2.73 -16.13 1.48
C ARG A 165 4.08 -16.46 0.84
N ASP A 166 4.22 -16.41 -0.47
CA ASP A 166 5.46 -16.78 -1.17
C ASP A 166 6.62 -15.80 -0.90
N LEU A 167 6.32 -14.53 -0.60
CA LEU A 167 7.28 -13.49 -0.26
C LEU A 167 7.80 -13.57 1.17
N LEU A 168 6.97 -14.03 2.12
CA LEU A 168 7.34 -14.17 3.53
C LEU A 168 8.49 -15.16 3.75
N SER A 169 9.45 -14.76 4.58
CA SER A 169 10.49 -15.65 5.13
C SER A 169 9.88 -16.72 6.05
N ASP A 170 10.65 -17.78 6.30
CA ASP A 170 10.19 -18.90 7.14
C ASP A 170 9.86 -18.47 8.58
N SER A 171 10.54 -17.44 9.08
CA SER A 171 10.28 -16.78 10.38
C SER A 171 9.36 -15.56 10.26
N GLY A 172 8.78 -15.33 9.08
CA GLY A 172 8.04 -14.12 8.78
C GLY A 172 6.61 -14.08 9.35
N SER A 173 6.14 -12.87 9.60
CA SER A 173 4.83 -12.57 10.18
C SER A 173 3.95 -11.73 9.25
N LEU A 174 2.64 -12.00 9.27
CA LEU A 174 1.63 -11.27 8.50
C LEU A 174 0.58 -10.67 9.43
N TYR A 175 0.33 -9.37 9.27
CA TYR A 175 -0.76 -8.65 9.91
C TYR A 175 -1.73 -8.13 8.86
N VAL A 176 -3.00 -8.50 8.99
CA VAL A 176 -4.06 -8.08 8.07
C VAL A 176 -5.10 -7.28 8.82
N HIS A 177 -5.19 -5.99 8.52
CA HIS A 177 -6.24 -5.12 9.01
C HIS A 177 -7.51 -5.36 8.21
N ILE A 178 -8.60 -5.69 8.90
CA ILE A 178 -9.89 -5.99 8.27
C ILE A 178 -11.03 -5.36 9.06
N ASP A 179 -12.05 -4.95 8.32
CA ASP A 179 -13.33 -4.64 8.92
C ASP A 179 -14.26 -5.86 8.95
N TRP A 180 -15.37 -5.71 9.65
CA TRP A 180 -16.37 -6.74 9.87
C TRP A 180 -17.12 -7.20 8.59
N HIS A 181 -17.04 -6.49 7.45
CA HIS A 181 -17.79 -6.87 6.25
C HIS A 181 -17.18 -8.08 5.54
N VAL A 182 -15.84 -8.13 5.48
CA VAL A 182 -15.09 -9.15 4.73
C VAL A 182 -14.14 -9.97 5.61
N GLY A 183 -14.08 -9.65 6.92
CA GLY A 183 -13.12 -10.25 7.83
C GLY A 183 -13.18 -11.77 7.90
N SER A 184 -14.39 -12.33 7.96
CA SER A 184 -14.59 -13.78 7.99
C SER A 184 -14.10 -14.47 6.72
N GLN A 185 -14.31 -13.86 5.55
CA GLN A 185 -13.93 -14.42 4.26
C GLN A 185 -12.42 -14.37 4.08
N ILE A 186 -11.77 -13.27 4.47
CA ILE A 186 -10.31 -13.13 4.46
C ILE A 186 -9.66 -14.11 5.42
N ARG A 187 -10.22 -14.29 6.63
CA ARG A 187 -9.77 -15.30 7.60
C ARG A 187 -9.76 -16.70 7.00
N LEU A 188 -10.86 -17.11 6.33
CA LEU A 188 -10.96 -18.42 5.68
C LEU A 188 -9.99 -18.56 4.49
N MET A 189 -9.80 -17.52 3.69
CA MET A 189 -8.79 -17.57 2.61
C MET A 189 -7.37 -17.72 3.14
N LEU A 190 -7.03 -17.02 4.21
CA LEU A 190 -5.72 -17.15 4.85
C LEU A 190 -5.56 -18.56 5.45
N ASP A 191 -6.61 -19.17 6.00
CA ASP A 191 -6.57 -20.56 6.46
C ASP A 191 -6.36 -21.54 5.29
N ASP A 192 -6.97 -21.31 4.14
CA ASP A 192 -6.74 -22.09 2.91
C ASP A 192 -5.29 -21.93 2.39
N ILE A 193 -4.73 -20.72 2.46
CA ILE A 193 -3.42 -20.39 1.88
C ILE A 193 -2.28 -20.75 2.82
N PHE A 194 -2.32 -20.35 4.08
CA PHE A 194 -1.26 -20.57 5.07
C PHE A 194 -1.46 -21.88 5.84
N GLY A 195 -2.71 -22.34 5.98
CA GLY A 195 -3.09 -23.41 6.90
C GLY A 195 -3.59 -22.84 8.23
N GLN A 196 -4.65 -23.45 8.77
CA GLN A 196 -5.29 -23.01 10.03
C GLN A 196 -4.31 -22.94 11.22
N SER A 197 -3.32 -23.83 11.26
CA SER A 197 -2.29 -23.88 12.31
C SER A 197 -1.32 -22.70 12.28
N CYS A 198 -1.25 -21.96 11.19
CA CYS A 198 -0.40 -20.77 11.04
C CYS A 198 -1.05 -19.51 11.64
N PHE A 199 -2.33 -19.59 12.01
CA PHE A 199 -3.00 -18.53 12.74
C PHE A 199 -2.47 -18.43 14.16
N ARG A 200 -2.14 -17.20 14.58
CA ARG A 200 -1.59 -16.95 15.91
C ARG A 200 -2.59 -16.25 16.81
N ASN A 201 -3.20 -15.17 16.33
CA ASN A 201 -4.15 -14.44 17.15
C ASN A 201 -5.08 -13.54 16.34
N GLU A 202 -6.22 -13.18 16.95
CA GLU A 202 -7.09 -12.09 16.53
C GLU A 202 -6.91 -10.92 17.49
N ILE A 203 -6.33 -9.83 17.00
CA ILE A 203 -6.06 -8.63 17.80
C ILE A 203 -7.21 -7.65 17.61
N VAL A 204 -7.78 -7.18 18.73
CA VAL A 204 -8.84 -6.19 18.76
C VAL A 204 -8.24 -4.81 18.97
N TRP A 205 -8.24 -3.99 17.93
CA TRP A 205 -7.86 -2.59 18.06
C TRP A 205 -9.06 -1.78 18.55
N PHE A 206 -9.09 -1.50 19.85
CA PHE A 206 -10.10 -0.67 20.49
C PHE A 206 -9.75 0.82 20.42
N TYR A 207 -10.75 1.64 20.13
CA TYR A 207 -10.65 3.09 20.12
C TYR A 207 -11.97 3.72 20.58
N ARG A 208 -11.87 4.90 21.22
CA ARG A 208 -13.06 5.66 21.63
C ARG A 208 -13.46 6.65 20.53
N ARG A 209 -14.77 6.76 20.30
CA ARG A 209 -15.38 7.83 19.49
C ARG A 209 -16.22 8.74 20.36
N TRP A 210 -16.51 9.94 19.86
CA TRP A 210 -17.44 10.84 20.53
C TRP A 210 -18.78 10.14 20.77
N PRO A 211 -19.34 10.20 21.99
CA PRO A 211 -20.59 9.55 22.31
C PRO A 211 -21.71 10.21 21.50
N THR A 212 -22.23 9.48 20.51
CA THR A 212 -23.34 9.91 19.67
C THR A 212 -24.55 9.02 19.88
N ARG A 213 -25.77 9.56 19.75
CA ARG A 213 -26.98 8.75 19.85
C ARG A 213 -27.02 7.77 18.66
N ALA A 214 -26.79 6.49 18.91
CA ALA A 214 -26.82 5.44 17.91
C ALA A 214 -28.07 4.56 18.08
N LYS A 215 -28.60 4.03 16.96
CA LYS A 215 -29.70 3.05 16.97
C LYS A 215 -29.23 1.64 17.32
N ASN A 216 -27.93 1.38 17.19
CA ASN A 216 -27.25 0.10 17.45
C ASN A 216 -26.01 0.35 18.33
N PHE A 217 -25.32 -0.72 18.74
CA PHE A 217 -24.02 -0.59 19.41
C PHE A 217 -23.06 0.25 18.55
N GLN A 218 -22.42 1.21 19.20
CA GLN A 218 -21.39 2.01 18.55
C GLN A 218 -20.18 1.13 18.23
N ARG A 219 -19.65 1.28 17.01
CA ARG A 219 -18.42 0.62 16.61
C ARG A 219 -17.21 1.31 17.24
N MET A 220 -16.53 0.57 18.11
CA MET A 220 -15.39 1.04 18.88
C MET A 220 -14.14 0.18 18.71
N HIS A 221 -14.15 -0.75 17.75
CA HIS A 221 -12.96 -1.52 17.42
C HIS A 221 -12.93 -1.93 15.96
N ASP A 222 -11.72 -2.19 15.48
CA ASP A 222 -11.43 -2.90 14.23
C ASP A 222 -10.59 -4.16 14.57
N THR A 223 -10.53 -5.13 13.67
CA THR A 223 -9.85 -6.42 13.91
C THR A 223 -8.57 -6.52 13.08
N ILE A 224 -7.54 -7.11 13.66
CA ILE A 224 -6.26 -7.38 13.00
C ILE A 224 -5.95 -8.86 13.13
N LEU A 225 -5.82 -9.56 12.00
CA LEU A 225 -5.45 -10.97 11.98
C LEU A 225 -3.93 -11.09 12.01
N PHE A 226 -3.41 -11.93 12.91
CA PHE A 226 -1.99 -12.24 13.02
C PHE A 226 -1.72 -13.70 12.59
N TYR A 227 -0.88 -13.86 11.57
CA TYR A 227 -0.42 -15.13 11.04
C TYR A 227 1.11 -15.18 10.98
N THR A 228 1.66 -16.38 10.98
CA THR A 228 3.09 -16.62 10.69
C THR A 228 3.22 -17.55 9.50
N LYS A 229 4.37 -17.52 8.82
CA LYS A 229 4.64 -18.41 7.68
C LYS A 229 4.61 -19.89 8.08
N ASN A 230 5.26 -20.23 9.19
CA ASN A 230 5.41 -21.59 9.71
C ASN A 230 4.82 -21.78 11.11
N THR A 231 4.61 -23.04 11.50
CA THR A 231 3.98 -23.44 12.77
C THR A 231 4.98 -23.74 13.89
N ASP A 232 6.26 -23.83 13.57
CA ASP A 232 7.37 -24.25 14.45
C ASP A 232 7.77 -23.23 15.53
N ASN A 233 7.07 -22.09 15.59
CA ASN A 233 7.34 -20.97 16.50
C ASN A 233 8.73 -20.32 16.30
N SER A 234 9.32 -20.44 15.10
CA SER A 234 10.55 -19.75 14.73
C SER A 234 10.37 -18.25 14.41
N HIS A 235 9.12 -17.77 14.40
CA HIS A 235 8.81 -16.38 14.09
C HIS A 235 9.34 -15.41 15.14
N VAL A 236 9.68 -14.20 14.69
CA VAL A 236 10.10 -13.12 15.58
C VAL A 236 8.90 -12.66 16.42
N PHE A 237 9.05 -12.70 17.75
CA PHE A 237 8.06 -12.18 18.69
C PHE A 237 8.76 -11.52 19.89
N ASN A 238 8.88 -10.20 19.83
CA ASN A 238 9.41 -9.37 20.91
C ASN A 238 8.30 -9.05 21.91
N THR A 239 8.43 -9.55 23.14
CA THR A 239 7.44 -9.31 24.19
C THR A 239 7.42 -7.84 24.57
N LEU A 240 6.31 -7.17 24.28
CA LEU A 240 5.99 -5.87 24.83
C LEU A 240 5.31 -6.02 26.18
N TRP A 241 5.57 -5.06 27.06
CA TRP A 241 5.02 -5.04 28.41
C TRP A 241 4.09 -3.84 28.59
N GLU A 242 3.01 -4.04 29.33
CA GLU A 242 2.09 -3.00 29.78
C GLU A 242 2.14 -2.88 31.30
N GLU A 243 1.81 -1.69 31.80
CA GLU A 243 1.72 -1.45 33.23
C GLU A 243 0.67 -2.37 33.87
N ALA A 244 1.05 -2.99 34.98
CA ALA A 244 0.14 -3.81 35.75
C ALA A 244 -0.99 -2.95 36.33
N SER A 245 -2.22 -3.48 36.31
CA SER A 245 -3.37 -2.76 36.89
C SER A 245 -3.14 -2.49 38.39
N GLU A 246 -3.74 -1.42 38.92
CA GLU A 246 -3.69 -1.12 40.37
C GLU A 246 -4.09 -2.33 41.22
N ARG A 247 -5.08 -3.11 40.75
CA ARG A 247 -5.49 -4.35 41.41
C ARG A 247 -4.39 -5.40 41.40
N THR A 248 -3.73 -5.60 40.26
CA THR A 248 -2.61 -6.54 40.15
C THR A 248 -1.46 -6.14 41.06
N LEU A 249 -1.12 -4.85 41.10
CA LEU A 249 -0.09 -4.29 41.98
C LEU A 249 -0.48 -4.42 43.46
N SER A 250 -1.76 -4.24 43.80
CA SER A 250 -2.27 -4.43 45.16
C SER A 250 -2.27 -5.89 45.60
N ASP A 251 -2.61 -6.82 44.71
CA ASP A 251 -2.75 -8.24 45.04
C ASP A 251 -1.38 -8.95 45.11
N TYR A 252 -0.40 -8.48 44.31
CA TYR A 252 0.87 -9.19 44.08
C TYR A 252 2.13 -8.33 44.26
N GLY A 253 1.98 -7.05 44.60
CA GLY A 253 3.12 -6.11 44.66
C GLY A 253 3.71 -5.81 43.28
N GLY A 254 4.84 -5.08 43.29
CA GLY A 254 5.64 -4.79 42.08
C GLY A 254 6.72 -5.83 41.77
N LYS A 255 6.84 -6.89 42.59
CA LYS A 255 7.91 -7.89 42.47
C LYS A 255 7.50 -9.01 41.52
N ARG A 256 8.48 -9.55 40.80
CA ARG A 256 8.26 -10.68 39.91
C ARG A 256 7.94 -11.94 40.73
N LEU A 257 6.90 -12.67 40.30
CA LEU A 257 6.47 -13.94 40.90
C LEU A 257 6.94 -15.12 40.05
N THR A 258 7.48 -16.15 40.69
CA THR A 258 7.82 -17.43 40.05
C THR A 258 7.01 -18.57 40.65
N THR A 259 6.65 -19.56 39.85
CA THR A 259 5.92 -20.73 40.33
C THR A 259 6.92 -21.82 40.73
N VAL A 260 6.95 -22.15 42.02
CA VAL A 260 7.83 -23.19 42.57
C VAL A 260 6.99 -24.40 42.92
N GLN A 261 7.41 -25.58 42.48
CA GLN A 261 6.79 -26.83 42.91
C GLN A 261 7.27 -27.16 44.33
N THR A 262 6.32 -27.33 45.25
CA THR A 262 6.61 -27.81 46.60
C THR A 262 6.93 -29.29 46.60
N LYS A 263 7.55 -29.79 47.68
CA LYS A 263 7.91 -31.20 47.84
C LYS A 263 6.70 -32.15 47.74
N ASP A 264 5.49 -31.63 47.99
CA ASP A 264 4.23 -32.36 47.93
C ASP A 264 3.57 -32.31 46.54
N GLY A 265 4.24 -31.75 45.52
CA GLY A 265 3.76 -31.65 44.15
C GLY A 265 2.87 -30.45 43.85
N THR A 266 2.50 -29.66 44.86
CA THR A 266 1.67 -28.45 44.70
C THR A 266 2.50 -27.28 44.18
N TRP A 267 1.97 -26.55 43.20
CA TRP A 267 2.60 -25.34 42.66
C TRP A 267 2.22 -24.11 43.51
N VAL A 268 3.22 -23.40 44.03
CA VAL A 268 3.01 -22.16 44.80
C VAL A 268 3.76 -21.01 44.14
N LYS A 269 3.17 -19.81 44.13
CA LYS A 269 3.84 -18.59 43.67
C LYS A 269 4.78 -18.09 44.78
N ARG A 270 6.02 -17.76 44.44
CA ARG A 270 6.97 -17.07 45.32
C ARG A 270 7.41 -15.76 44.69
N GLU A 271 7.51 -14.74 45.52
CA GLU A 271 8.18 -13.49 45.16
C GLU A 271 9.67 -13.71 44.96
N THR A 272 10.20 -13.03 43.96
CA THR A 272 11.64 -12.91 43.69
C THR A 272 12.10 -11.51 44.05
N ASP A 273 13.40 -11.31 44.13
CA ASP A 273 13.99 -9.99 44.39
C ASP A 273 14.03 -9.09 43.13
N GLU A 274 13.60 -9.60 41.98
CA GLU A 274 13.52 -8.85 40.71
C GLU A 274 12.23 -8.04 40.63
N GLU A 275 12.31 -6.83 40.09
CA GLU A 275 11.13 -6.04 39.73
C GLU A 275 10.40 -6.67 38.53
N SER A 276 9.08 -6.64 38.58
CA SER A 276 8.25 -7.11 37.46
C SER A 276 8.39 -6.15 36.28
N GLN A 277 8.61 -6.68 35.08
CA GLN A 277 8.59 -5.89 33.84
C GLN A 277 7.17 -5.44 33.43
N GLY A 278 6.14 -5.86 34.18
CA GLY A 278 4.74 -5.56 33.91
C GLY A 278 3.94 -6.80 33.52
N VAL A 279 2.82 -6.59 32.83
CA VAL A 279 2.02 -7.67 32.22
C VAL A 279 2.37 -7.72 30.75
N SER A 280 2.48 -8.91 30.16
CA SER A 280 2.71 -9.01 28.71
C SER A 280 1.52 -8.39 27.96
N LEU A 281 1.82 -7.64 26.90
CA LEU A 281 0.82 -6.94 26.10
C LEU A 281 -0.28 -7.90 25.65
N ARG A 282 -1.53 -7.56 25.99
CA ARG A 282 -2.71 -8.35 25.62
C ARG A 282 -3.12 -8.12 24.17
N ASP A 283 -4.08 -8.89 23.70
CA ASP A 283 -4.63 -8.86 22.34
C ASP A 283 -5.72 -7.79 22.13
N VAL A 284 -6.14 -7.09 23.18
CA VAL A 284 -7.02 -5.92 23.09
C VAL A 284 -6.20 -4.65 23.27
N TRP A 285 -6.00 -3.92 22.17
CA TRP A 285 -5.16 -2.73 22.13
C TRP A 285 -6.00 -1.45 22.21
N ASP A 286 -5.91 -0.71 23.32
CA ASP A 286 -6.44 0.66 23.41
C ASP A 286 -5.44 1.63 22.75
N VAL A 287 -5.67 1.92 21.47
CA VAL A 287 -4.87 2.88 20.68
C VAL A 287 -5.81 3.88 20.05
N LYS A 288 -5.58 5.17 20.27
CA LYS A 288 -6.44 6.23 19.73
C LYS A 288 -6.31 6.31 18.21
N LYS A 289 -7.40 6.67 17.53
CA LYS A 289 -7.32 7.05 16.12
C LYS A 289 -6.52 8.33 15.95
N VAL A 290 -5.99 8.53 14.76
CA VAL A 290 -5.33 9.78 14.36
C VAL A 290 -6.29 10.94 14.64
N HIS A 291 -5.83 11.88 15.44
CA HIS A 291 -6.60 13.08 15.74
C HIS A 291 -6.57 14.00 14.51
N PRO A 292 -7.68 14.62 14.07
CA PRO A 292 -7.68 15.50 12.89
C PRO A 292 -6.77 16.74 12.99
N ARG A 293 -6.34 17.09 14.21
CA ARG A 293 -5.35 18.14 14.50
C ARG A 293 -4.06 17.58 15.11
N GLY A 294 -3.83 16.27 14.95
CA GLY A 294 -2.63 15.60 15.44
C GLY A 294 -1.45 15.92 14.55
N TYR A 295 -0.24 15.89 15.10
CA TYR A 295 1.00 16.14 14.35
C TYR A 295 1.23 15.11 13.24
N GLU A 296 0.74 13.88 13.41
CA GLU A 296 0.89 12.81 12.42
C GLU A 296 -0.17 12.86 11.30
N HIS A 297 -1.17 13.72 11.37
CA HIS A 297 -2.32 13.72 10.44
C HIS A 297 -1.94 14.24 9.05
N LEU A 298 -2.28 13.49 8.00
CA LEU A 298 -1.93 13.80 6.61
C LEU A 298 -3.14 14.07 5.69
N ASP A 299 -4.33 14.32 6.25
CA ASP A 299 -5.59 14.45 5.47
C ASP A 299 -5.81 13.24 4.52
N PHE A 300 -5.50 12.04 5.01
CA PHE A 300 -5.71 10.79 4.29
C PHE A 300 -6.73 9.93 5.05
N ASP A 301 -7.90 9.70 4.44
CA ASP A 301 -9.10 9.19 5.13
C ASP A 301 -8.89 7.86 5.89
N THR A 302 -8.08 6.96 5.34
CA THR A 302 -7.85 5.63 5.91
C THR A 302 -6.57 5.52 6.73
N GLN A 303 -5.90 6.64 7.02
CA GLN A 303 -4.64 6.68 7.75
C GLN A 303 -4.73 5.95 9.10
N LYS A 304 -3.78 5.03 9.33
CA LYS A 304 -3.59 4.36 10.62
C LYS A 304 -2.63 5.15 11.51
N PRO A 305 -2.82 5.12 12.85
CA PRO A 305 -1.96 5.84 13.78
C PRO A 305 -0.59 5.16 13.92
N GLU A 306 0.47 5.94 14.03
CA GLU A 306 1.85 5.42 14.16
C GLU A 306 1.99 4.46 15.35
N ALA A 307 1.41 4.81 16.50
CA ALA A 307 1.48 3.98 17.71
C ALA A 307 0.89 2.56 17.53
N LEU A 308 -0.03 2.36 16.59
CA LEU A 308 -0.56 1.03 16.29
C LEU A 308 0.45 0.21 15.49
N LEU A 309 1.02 0.81 14.45
CA LEU A 309 1.98 0.16 13.56
C LEU A 309 3.32 -0.07 14.28
N GLU A 310 3.71 0.83 15.19
CA GLU A 310 4.90 0.71 16.02
C GLU A 310 4.85 -0.54 16.89
N ARG A 311 3.68 -0.83 17.49
CA ARG A 311 3.49 -2.09 18.24
C ARG A 311 3.66 -3.31 17.35
N ILE A 312 3.03 -3.33 16.18
CA ILE A 312 3.11 -4.46 15.24
C ILE A 312 4.56 -4.70 14.81
N ILE A 313 5.23 -3.64 14.35
CA ILE A 313 6.60 -3.71 13.81
C ILE A 313 7.59 -4.08 14.93
N THR A 314 7.43 -3.53 16.12
CA THR A 314 8.32 -3.87 17.24
C THR A 314 8.15 -5.32 17.68
N VAL A 315 6.91 -5.84 17.75
CA VAL A 315 6.65 -7.23 18.14
C VAL A 315 7.22 -8.20 17.11
N SER A 316 7.02 -7.95 15.82
CA SER A 316 7.26 -8.96 14.78
C SER A 316 8.45 -8.67 13.87
N SER A 317 9.36 -7.77 14.27
CA SER A 317 10.62 -7.52 13.54
C SER A 317 11.70 -6.94 14.45
N ASN A 318 12.95 -7.09 14.04
CA ASN A 318 14.15 -6.49 14.63
C ASN A 318 14.72 -5.39 13.74
N GLU A 319 15.69 -4.64 14.26
CA GLU A 319 16.40 -3.64 13.45
C GLU A 319 17.10 -4.30 12.25
N GLY A 320 17.01 -3.68 11.07
CA GLY A 320 17.53 -4.24 9.82
C GLY A 320 16.63 -5.25 9.10
N ASP A 321 15.59 -5.78 9.75
CA ASP A 321 14.61 -6.65 9.11
C ASP A 321 13.86 -5.93 7.98
N LEU A 322 13.33 -6.71 7.02
CA LEU A 322 12.59 -6.21 5.88
C LEU A 322 11.08 -6.20 6.15
N VAL A 323 10.51 -5.01 6.27
CA VAL A 323 9.07 -4.76 6.46
C VAL A 323 8.43 -4.33 5.15
N THR A 324 7.29 -4.91 4.79
CA THR A 324 6.58 -4.51 3.57
C THR A 324 5.12 -4.19 3.81
N ASP A 325 4.62 -3.25 3.01
CA ASP A 325 3.21 -2.91 2.96
C ASP A 325 2.78 -2.69 1.51
N PHE A 326 1.99 -3.63 1.00
CA PHE A 326 1.50 -3.61 -0.39
C PHE A 326 0.18 -2.84 -0.57
N PHE A 327 -0.29 -2.18 0.49
CA PHE A 327 -1.45 -1.30 0.52
C PHE A 327 -1.11 -0.04 1.32
N CYS A 328 0.06 0.55 1.05
CA CYS A 328 0.69 1.46 2.01
C CYS A 328 -0.08 2.77 2.24
N GLY A 329 -0.90 3.22 1.29
CA GLY A 329 -1.78 4.38 1.44
C GLY A 329 -1.02 5.63 1.89
N SER A 330 -1.31 6.10 3.11
CA SER A 330 -0.63 7.24 3.75
C SER A 330 0.83 6.98 4.18
N GLY A 331 1.33 5.76 4.03
CA GLY A 331 2.71 5.38 4.34
C GLY A 331 3.04 5.24 5.82
N THR A 332 2.05 5.08 6.71
CA THR A 332 2.28 4.98 8.16
C THR A 332 3.22 3.83 8.51
N SER A 333 2.97 2.63 7.96
CA SER A 333 3.79 1.43 8.20
C SER A 333 5.25 1.66 7.81
N LEU A 334 5.50 2.23 6.64
CA LEU A 334 6.85 2.52 6.12
C LEU A 334 7.56 3.59 6.95
N ALA A 335 6.86 4.67 7.31
CA ALA A 335 7.41 5.73 8.14
C ALA A 335 7.80 5.22 9.53
N VAL A 336 6.99 4.33 10.12
CA VAL A 336 7.31 3.70 11.40
C VAL A 336 8.46 2.70 11.26
N ALA A 337 8.47 1.89 10.21
CA ALA A 337 9.58 0.97 9.93
C ALA A 337 10.92 1.73 9.81
N GLU A 338 10.92 2.85 9.10
CA GLU A 338 12.08 3.75 8.96
C GLU A 338 12.54 4.30 10.31
N LYS A 339 11.63 4.88 11.10
CA LYS A 339 11.94 5.42 12.45
C LYS A 339 12.50 4.35 13.40
N LEU A 340 12.12 3.09 13.19
CA LEU A 340 12.60 1.96 13.95
C LEU A 340 13.86 1.31 13.33
N GLY A 341 14.43 1.84 12.25
CA GLY A 341 15.67 1.31 11.65
C GLY A 341 15.50 0.01 10.83
N ARG A 342 14.28 -0.30 10.40
CA ARG A 342 13.97 -1.44 9.51
C ARG A 342 14.13 -1.02 8.05
N ARG A 343 14.44 -2.00 7.19
CA ARG A 343 14.36 -1.82 5.73
C ARG A 343 12.90 -1.96 5.30
N TRP A 344 12.50 -1.27 4.24
CA TRP A 344 11.12 -1.35 3.78
C TRP A 344 10.90 -1.33 2.27
N ILE A 345 9.81 -2.00 1.86
CA ILE A 345 9.23 -1.93 0.53
C ILE A 345 7.74 -1.59 0.66
N GLY A 346 7.33 -0.46 0.07
CA GLY A 346 5.95 -0.02 0.01
C GLY A 346 5.40 -0.10 -1.41
N CYS A 347 4.11 -0.39 -1.55
CA CYS A 347 3.41 -0.32 -2.83
C CYS A 347 2.02 0.27 -2.66
N ASP A 348 1.62 1.12 -3.62
CA ASP A 348 0.25 1.57 -3.77
C ASP A 348 -0.08 1.86 -5.24
N MET A 349 -1.32 1.61 -5.63
CA MET A 349 -1.82 1.90 -6.98
C MET A 349 -2.12 3.40 -7.15
N SER A 350 -2.48 4.09 -6.07
CA SER A 350 -2.81 5.51 -6.07
C SER A 350 -1.56 6.37 -6.12
N ARG A 351 -1.42 7.14 -7.20
CA ARG A 351 -0.36 8.17 -7.29
C ARG A 351 -0.44 9.19 -6.13
N TYR A 352 -1.64 9.44 -5.61
CA TYR A 352 -1.81 10.29 -4.43
C TYR A 352 -1.20 9.66 -3.18
N ALA A 353 -1.46 8.37 -2.93
CA ALA A 353 -0.84 7.62 -1.84
C ALA A 353 0.70 7.63 -1.94
N ILE A 354 1.24 7.41 -3.14
CA ILE A 354 2.68 7.48 -3.39
C ILE A 354 3.24 8.89 -3.09
N HIS A 355 2.57 9.95 -3.52
CA HIS A 355 3.02 11.32 -3.24
C HIS A 355 2.95 11.67 -1.76
N THR A 356 1.85 11.31 -1.09
CA THR A 356 1.65 11.53 0.35
C THR A 356 2.71 10.78 1.17
N THR A 357 2.94 9.51 0.83
CA THR A 357 3.97 8.67 1.46
C THR A 357 5.36 9.25 1.23
N ARG A 358 5.70 9.62 -0.01
CA ARG A 358 6.97 10.29 -0.34
C ARG A 358 7.17 11.54 0.51
N LYS A 359 6.17 12.44 0.57
CA LYS A 359 6.25 13.67 1.37
C LYS A 359 6.50 13.33 2.86
N ARG A 360 5.74 12.38 3.42
CA ARG A 360 5.90 11.92 4.79
C ARG A 360 7.31 11.42 5.09
N LEU A 361 7.88 10.61 4.20
CA LEU A 361 9.24 10.08 4.33
C LEU A 361 10.30 11.17 4.20
N MET A 362 10.09 12.17 3.34
CA MET A 362 10.99 13.33 3.16
C MET A 362 11.05 14.25 4.38
N ASP A 363 10.05 14.18 5.26
CA ASP A 363 9.97 14.95 6.50
C ASP A 363 10.60 14.20 7.70
N ILE A 364 11.09 12.97 7.49
CA ILE A 364 11.85 12.22 8.51
C ILE A 364 13.33 12.61 8.42
N PRO A 365 13.94 13.13 9.52
CA PRO A 365 15.38 13.36 9.59
C PRO A 365 16.15 12.04 9.51
N ASP A 366 17.29 12.06 8.83
CA ASP A 366 18.23 10.93 8.72
C ASP A 366 17.60 9.65 8.11
N CYS A 367 16.52 9.83 7.32
CA CYS A 367 15.83 8.75 6.63
C CYS A 367 16.74 8.18 5.53
N ARG A 368 16.84 6.84 5.51
CA ARG A 368 17.70 6.08 4.61
C ARG A 368 17.37 6.36 3.14
N PRO A 369 18.37 6.27 2.24
CA PRO A 369 18.14 6.43 0.82
C PRO A 369 17.04 5.50 0.31
N PHE A 370 16.16 6.03 -0.54
CA PHE A 370 15.06 5.26 -1.10
C PHE A 370 14.77 5.62 -2.54
N GLU A 371 14.13 4.70 -3.25
CA GLU A 371 13.79 4.83 -4.67
C GLU A 371 12.29 4.82 -4.85
N ILE A 372 11.82 5.67 -5.74
CA ILE A 372 10.45 5.65 -6.23
C ILE A 372 10.44 4.93 -7.56
N LEU A 373 9.71 3.83 -7.64
CA LEU A 373 9.65 2.94 -8.80
C LEU A 373 8.27 3.01 -9.46
N ASN A 374 8.20 2.83 -10.78
CA ASN A 374 6.95 2.69 -11.52
C ASN A 374 6.86 1.31 -12.18
N LEU A 375 5.71 0.66 -12.04
CA LEU A 375 5.33 -0.51 -12.83
C LEU A 375 4.27 -0.19 -13.89
N GLY A 376 3.51 0.90 -13.71
CA GLY A 376 2.33 1.24 -14.51
C GLY A 376 2.57 1.35 -16.01
N GLN A 377 3.79 1.66 -16.46
CA GLN A 377 4.13 1.63 -17.90
C GLN A 377 4.05 0.21 -18.49
N TYR A 378 4.50 -0.80 -17.74
CA TYR A 378 4.54 -2.19 -18.19
C TYR A 378 3.20 -2.91 -18.00
N GLU A 379 2.44 -2.57 -16.95
CA GLU A 379 1.07 -3.08 -16.75
C GLU A 379 0.18 -2.77 -17.95
N ARG A 380 0.35 -1.57 -18.53
CA ARG A 380 -0.39 -1.17 -19.73
C ARG A 380 0.03 -1.96 -20.98
N GLN A 381 1.31 -2.31 -21.12
CA GLN A 381 1.80 -3.18 -22.21
C GLN A 381 1.26 -4.62 -22.06
N VAL A 382 1.21 -5.13 -20.83
CA VAL A 382 0.59 -6.43 -20.53
C VAL A 382 -0.91 -6.39 -20.80
N TRP A 383 -1.60 -5.32 -20.39
CA TRP A 383 -3.02 -5.12 -20.70
C TRP A 383 -3.27 -5.12 -22.21
N GLN A 384 -2.40 -4.51 -23.02
CA GLN A 384 -2.48 -4.61 -24.48
C GLN A 384 -2.29 -6.05 -24.96
N GLY A 385 -1.31 -6.79 -24.43
CA GLY A 385 -1.05 -8.17 -24.82
C GLY A 385 -2.16 -9.16 -24.45
N VAL A 386 -2.85 -8.93 -23.33
CA VAL A 386 -3.95 -9.77 -22.81
C VAL A 386 -5.30 -9.39 -23.45
N THR A 387 -5.62 -8.11 -23.54
CA THR A 387 -6.89 -7.61 -24.12
C THR A 387 -6.93 -7.80 -25.63
N PHE A 388 -5.77 -7.64 -26.30
CA PHE A 388 -5.63 -7.79 -27.74
C PHE A 388 -4.83 -9.05 -28.12
N GLY A 389 -4.88 -10.10 -27.29
CA GLY A 389 -4.48 -11.50 -27.54
C GLY A 389 -3.32 -11.82 -28.52
N GLY A 390 -2.22 -12.33 -27.97
CA GLY A 390 -1.66 -13.67 -28.26
C GLY A 390 -1.04 -14.01 -29.63
N GLN A 391 -1.23 -13.22 -30.68
CA GLN A 391 -0.56 -13.43 -31.97
C GLN A 391 0.21 -12.18 -32.37
N LYS A 392 1.39 -12.37 -32.99
CA LYS A 392 2.23 -11.32 -33.60
C LYS A 392 1.40 -10.49 -34.59
N ARG A 393 0.64 -9.52 -34.10
CA ARG A 393 -0.14 -8.58 -34.91
C ARG A 393 0.72 -7.32 -35.17
N PRO A 394 0.60 -6.68 -36.34
CA PRO A 394 1.34 -5.46 -36.65
C PRO A 394 1.01 -4.35 -35.63
N GLN A 395 2.02 -3.61 -35.15
CA GLN A 395 1.88 -2.54 -34.15
C GLN A 395 0.79 -1.51 -34.50
N GLN A 396 0.60 -1.22 -35.79
CA GLN A 396 -0.44 -0.30 -36.28
C GLN A 396 -1.86 -0.75 -35.92
N MET A 397 -2.16 -2.06 -35.94
CA MET A 397 -3.49 -2.58 -35.59
C MET A 397 -3.78 -2.47 -34.09
N LEU A 398 -2.77 -2.63 -33.24
CA LEU A 398 -2.90 -2.50 -31.79
C LEU A 398 -3.22 -1.06 -31.38
N ILE A 399 -2.62 -0.07 -32.06
CA ILE A 399 -2.93 1.35 -31.85
C ILE A 399 -4.39 1.64 -32.21
N PHE A 400 -4.88 1.14 -33.34
CA PHE A 400 -6.29 1.33 -33.72
C PHE A 400 -7.27 0.66 -32.75
N GLU A 401 -6.97 -0.55 -32.28
CA GLU A 401 -7.81 -1.24 -31.27
C GLU A 401 -7.81 -0.49 -29.94
N TYR A 402 -6.66 0.04 -29.51
CA TYR A 402 -6.54 0.90 -28.34
C TYR A 402 -7.35 2.20 -28.48
N LEU A 403 -7.16 2.94 -29.57
CA LEU A 403 -7.88 4.18 -29.84
C LEU A 403 -9.38 3.93 -29.84
N LYS A 404 -9.83 2.87 -30.53
CA LYS A 404 -11.23 2.46 -30.57
C LYS A 404 -11.75 2.14 -29.16
N PHE A 405 -11.01 1.36 -28.38
CA PHE A 405 -11.39 1.02 -27.01
C PHE A 405 -11.59 2.26 -26.14
N ILE A 406 -10.66 3.23 -26.17
CA ILE A 406 -10.77 4.45 -25.38
C ILE A 406 -11.94 5.32 -25.84
N LEU A 407 -12.15 5.42 -27.15
CA LEU A 407 -13.28 6.17 -27.71
C LEU A 407 -14.63 5.54 -27.34
N ASP A 408 -14.75 4.21 -27.44
CA ASP A 408 -15.93 3.46 -27.02
C ASP A 408 -16.18 3.64 -25.50
N LEU A 409 -15.12 3.58 -24.68
CA LEU A 409 -15.17 3.79 -23.24
C LEU A 409 -15.68 5.20 -22.89
N TYR A 410 -15.21 6.20 -23.65
CA TYR A 410 -15.58 7.61 -23.51
C TYR A 410 -16.93 7.95 -24.15
N GLY A 411 -17.51 7.04 -24.94
CA GLY A 411 -18.77 7.24 -25.67
C GLY A 411 -18.63 8.21 -26.85
N ALA A 412 -17.50 8.14 -27.55
CA ALA A 412 -17.16 8.97 -28.70
C ALA A 412 -17.10 8.15 -29.99
N GLN A 413 -17.34 8.81 -31.12
CA GLN A 413 -17.21 8.19 -32.43
C GLN A 413 -15.81 8.42 -33.00
N PRO A 414 -15.20 7.42 -33.68
CA PRO A 414 -13.92 7.60 -34.38
C PRO A 414 -13.97 8.73 -35.40
N LEU A 415 -12.88 9.49 -35.49
CA LEU A 415 -12.67 10.56 -36.44
C LEU A 415 -11.50 10.18 -37.35
N ALA A 416 -11.70 10.30 -38.67
CA ALA A 416 -10.69 9.96 -39.66
C ALA A 416 -10.23 11.21 -40.41
N GLY A 417 -8.98 11.18 -40.92
CA GLY A 417 -8.41 12.25 -41.74
C GLY A 417 -7.65 13.32 -40.94
N THR A 418 -7.42 13.08 -39.66
CA THR A 418 -6.69 13.94 -38.72
C THR A 418 -5.42 13.23 -38.24
N GLN A 419 -4.37 13.98 -37.94
CA GLN A 419 -3.09 13.44 -37.46
C GLN A 419 -3.06 13.24 -35.96
N HIS A 420 -3.63 14.17 -35.19
CA HIS A 420 -3.59 14.16 -33.73
C HIS A 420 -4.99 13.97 -33.12
N LEU A 421 -6.07 14.26 -33.86
CA LEU A 421 -7.43 14.00 -33.37
C LEU A 421 -7.88 12.59 -33.74
N HIS A 422 -8.48 11.87 -32.80
CA HIS A 422 -8.86 10.45 -32.94
C HIS A 422 -10.37 10.22 -32.89
N GLY A 423 -11.14 11.13 -32.29
CA GLY A 423 -12.59 10.96 -32.17
C GLY A 423 -13.39 12.26 -32.07
N LYS A 424 -14.71 12.11 -32.00
CA LYS A 424 -15.66 13.20 -31.84
C LYS A 424 -16.81 12.79 -30.92
N LYS A 425 -17.20 13.70 -30.02
CA LYS A 425 -18.37 13.56 -29.14
C LYS A 425 -19.12 14.89 -29.07
N GLY A 426 -20.25 14.97 -29.77
CA GLY A 426 -20.99 16.23 -29.93
C GLY A 426 -20.15 17.28 -30.67
N SER A 427 -19.93 18.44 -30.04
CA SER A 427 -19.06 19.52 -30.55
C SER A 427 -17.57 19.32 -30.28
N ALA A 428 -17.22 18.38 -29.40
CA ALA A 428 -15.84 18.15 -28.98
C ALA A 428 -15.11 17.20 -29.93
N VAL A 429 -13.92 17.59 -30.37
CA VAL A 429 -12.94 16.66 -30.94
C VAL A 429 -12.07 16.09 -29.84
N ILE A 430 -11.62 14.86 -30.02
CA ILE A 430 -10.97 14.07 -29.00
C ILE A 430 -9.61 13.64 -29.48
N HIS A 431 -8.59 13.95 -28.69
CA HIS A 431 -7.28 13.32 -28.77
C HIS A 431 -7.19 12.22 -27.70
N VAL A 432 -6.50 11.13 -28.03
CA VAL A 432 -6.22 10.02 -27.12
C VAL A 432 -4.72 9.87 -27.08
N GLY A 433 -4.13 10.16 -25.92
CA GLY A 433 -2.70 10.09 -25.71
C GLY A 433 -2.17 8.67 -25.81
N ALA A 434 -0.87 8.56 -26.02
CA ALA A 434 -0.17 7.28 -26.03
C ALA A 434 -0.38 6.51 -24.71
N VAL A 435 -0.28 5.19 -24.79
CA VAL A 435 -0.45 4.31 -23.63
C VAL A 435 0.78 4.34 -22.73
N ASP A 436 1.95 4.47 -23.34
CA ASP A 436 3.28 4.32 -22.78
C ASP A 436 4.01 5.66 -22.53
N ALA A 437 3.40 6.79 -22.87
CA ALA A 437 3.97 8.11 -22.66
C ALA A 437 2.95 9.08 -22.03
N PRO A 438 3.40 10.01 -21.17
CA PRO A 438 2.55 11.10 -20.71
C PRO A 438 2.21 12.04 -21.87
N VAL A 439 1.00 12.59 -21.85
CA VAL A 439 0.61 13.67 -22.75
C VAL A 439 1.46 14.90 -22.43
N THR A 440 2.18 15.40 -23.44
CA THR A 440 3.10 16.54 -23.33
C THR A 440 2.43 17.84 -23.73
N ILE A 441 3.07 18.96 -23.39
CA ILE A 441 2.61 20.29 -23.79
C ILE A 441 2.58 20.46 -25.31
N ASP A 442 3.57 19.90 -26.00
CA ASP A 442 3.72 20.01 -27.45
C ASP A 442 2.62 19.23 -28.18
N GLU A 443 2.30 18.03 -27.69
CA GLU A 443 1.20 17.22 -28.21
C GLU A 443 -0.16 17.93 -28.07
N ILE A 444 -0.38 18.62 -26.94
CA ILE A 444 -1.60 19.43 -26.74
C ILE A 444 -1.64 20.62 -27.73
N ASN A 445 -0.51 21.30 -27.94
CA ASN A 445 -0.43 22.42 -28.88
C ASN A 445 -0.72 21.98 -30.32
N GLU A 446 -0.23 20.81 -30.73
CA GLU A 446 -0.52 20.20 -32.04
C GLU A 446 -2.02 19.87 -32.17
N CYS A 447 -2.61 19.28 -31.13
CA CYS A 447 -4.06 19.01 -31.09
C CYS A 447 -4.90 20.28 -31.16
N LEU A 448 -4.49 21.36 -30.48
CA LEU A 448 -5.17 22.65 -30.51
C LEU A 448 -5.08 23.30 -31.90
N ALA A 449 -3.92 23.23 -32.56
CA ALA A 449 -3.75 23.72 -33.92
C ALA A 449 -4.68 23.00 -34.90
N GLU A 450 -4.76 21.67 -34.81
CA GLU A 450 -5.64 20.86 -35.65
C GLU A 450 -7.14 21.09 -35.32
N CYS A 451 -7.49 21.20 -34.04
CA CYS A 451 -8.85 21.54 -33.60
C CYS A 451 -9.31 22.89 -34.18
N LYS A 452 -8.43 23.89 -34.16
CA LYS A 452 -8.68 25.21 -34.74
C LYS A 452 -8.80 25.16 -36.26
N ALA A 453 -7.97 24.37 -36.94
CA ALA A 453 -8.05 24.16 -38.38
C ALA A 453 -9.37 23.48 -38.80
N MET A 454 -9.95 22.65 -37.94
CA MET A 454 -11.27 22.02 -38.14
C MET A 454 -12.46 22.89 -37.70
N GLU A 455 -12.21 24.14 -37.29
CA GLU A 455 -13.22 25.07 -36.77
C GLU A 455 -14.05 24.50 -35.61
N GLN A 456 -13.46 23.59 -34.81
CA GLN A 456 -14.11 23.03 -33.63
C GLN A 456 -13.84 23.93 -32.41
N LYS A 457 -14.82 24.01 -31.51
CA LYS A 457 -14.77 24.93 -30.35
C LYS A 457 -14.32 24.25 -29.07
N GLU A 458 -14.13 22.94 -29.10
CA GLU A 458 -13.94 22.12 -27.92
C GLU A 458 -13.01 20.95 -28.24
N LEU A 459 -11.94 20.81 -27.44
CA LEU A 459 -10.96 19.73 -27.52
C LEU A 459 -10.96 18.98 -26.19
N HIS A 460 -11.17 17.67 -26.24
CA HIS A 460 -10.98 16.76 -25.12
C HIS A 460 -9.71 15.96 -25.35
N VAL A 461 -8.80 15.98 -24.39
CA VAL A 461 -7.53 15.25 -24.46
C VAL A 461 -7.59 14.15 -23.41
N LEU A 462 -7.58 12.89 -23.86
CA LEU A 462 -7.68 11.69 -23.04
C LEU A 462 -6.30 11.06 -22.89
N GLY A 463 -5.57 11.43 -21.84
CA GLY A 463 -4.27 10.85 -21.51
C GLY A 463 -4.34 9.96 -20.28
N TRP A 464 -3.56 8.88 -20.29
CA TRP A 464 -3.30 8.08 -19.08
C TRP A 464 -2.44 8.86 -18.08
N GLU A 465 -1.45 9.59 -18.60
CA GLU A 465 -0.59 10.47 -17.83
C GLU A 465 -0.47 11.83 -18.49
N TRP A 466 -0.10 12.81 -17.70
CA TRP A 466 0.17 14.17 -18.13
C TRP A 466 1.51 14.58 -17.57
N GLU A 467 2.31 15.27 -18.37
CA GLU A 467 3.55 15.86 -17.91
C GLU A 467 3.26 16.85 -16.75
N MET A 468 4.13 16.86 -15.74
CA MET A 468 3.84 17.36 -14.39
C MET A 468 3.18 18.75 -14.37
N GLY A 469 1.93 18.83 -13.89
CA GLY A 469 1.21 20.10 -13.66
C GLY A 469 0.56 20.74 -14.90
N ILE A 470 0.73 20.15 -16.09
CA ILE A 470 0.28 20.74 -17.36
C ILE A 470 -1.25 20.81 -17.51
N ASN A 471 -2.01 19.87 -16.93
CA ASN A 471 -3.47 19.87 -17.06
C ASN A 471 -4.10 21.22 -16.62
N ARG A 472 -3.63 21.80 -15.50
CA ARG A 472 -4.12 23.12 -15.03
C ARG A 472 -3.63 24.28 -15.88
N LEU A 473 -2.33 24.30 -16.19
CA LEU A 473 -1.72 25.36 -17.01
C LEU A 473 -2.36 25.45 -18.40
N MET A 474 -2.67 24.30 -19.00
CA MET A 474 -3.26 24.22 -20.34
C MET A 474 -4.74 24.58 -20.36
N VAL A 475 -5.53 24.20 -19.34
CA VAL A 475 -6.94 24.64 -19.26
C VAL A 475 -7.02 26.16 -19.17
N ASP A 476 -6.08 26.81 -18.48
CA ASP A 476 -6.03 28.26 -18.40
C ASP A 476 -5.46 28.93 -19.67
N GLN A 477 -4.57 28.26 -20.40
CA GLN A 477 -4.03 28.74 -21.68
C GLN A 477 -5.00 28.51 -22.87
N ALA A 478 -5.90 27.53 -22.75
CA ALA A 478 -6.90 27.18 -23.78
C ALA A 478 -8.20 27.98 -23.68
N LYS A 479 -8.48 28.63 -22.54
CA LYS A 479 -9.55 29.63 -22.39
C LYS A 479 -9.13 30.95 -23.06
#